data_AF-A0A151RJU2-F1
#
_entry.id   AF-A0A151RJU2-F1
#
_cell.length_a   1.000
_cell.length_b   1.000
_cell.length_c   1.000
_cell.angle_alpha   90.00
_cell.angle_beta   90.00
_cell.angle_gamma   90.00
#
_symmetry.space_group_name_H-M   'P 1'
#
loop_
_entity.id
_entity.type
_entity.pdbx_description
1 polymer ?
#
loop_
_entity_poly.entity_id
_entity_poly.type
_entity_poly.pdbx_seq_one_letter_code
_entity_poly.pdbx_strand_id
1 'polypeptide(L)'
;MKEAKLGIDPSLSEFYFRTHQKKDHSWVGPHAEFAYDKFQQRKIEISSQNSRDDGADSQSSMDHMPSDLDIWVDVVGKKKGRIPGLGSVGRTLITSSRFSSNFEDDGALRSQIQALNESLQRQEQEKLEMRQELYKQQEDKLEMRRELTETRKQLAALMQHLGFVGSCSHSPLSTQHNNESDDEDDEDNGDEYSNHIKGDI
;
A
#
# COMPACT_ATOMS: atom_id res chain seq x y z
N MET A 1 16.57 10.49 -14.28
CA MET A 1 15.48 9.82 -13.55
C MET A 1 15.03 8.64 -14.39
N LYS A 2 14.87 7.44 -13.82
CA LYS A 2 14.25 6.32 -14.54
C LYS A 2 12.80 6.28 -14.09
N GLU A 3 11.89 6.50 -15.03
CA GLU A 3 10.44 6.36 -14.90
C GLU A 3 10.13 5.02 -14.21
N ALA A 4 9.57 5.08 -13.01
CA ALA A 4 8.98 3.91 -12.39
C ALA A 4 7.66 3.64 -13.13
N LYS A 5 7.66 2.69 -14.07
CA LYS A 5 6.40 2.13 -14.59
C LYS A 5 5.61 1.63 -13.39
N LEU A 6 4.46 2.25 -13.15
CA LEU A 6 3.58 2.02 -12.00
C LEU A 6 3.35 0.53 -11.75
N GLY A 7 3.70 0.06 -10.55
CA GLY A 7 3.12 -1.13 -9.91
C GLY A 7 3.36 -2.51 -10.53
N ILE A 8 4.16 -2.65 -11.59
CA ILE A 8 4.47 -3.96 -12.19
C ILE A 8 5.87 -4.38 -11.74
N ASP A 9 5.97 -5.55 -11.11
CA ASP A 9 7.25 -6.14 -10.75
C ASP A 9 8.09 -6.35 -12.03
N PRO A 10 9.30 -5.77 -12.10
CA PRO A 10 10.12 -5.87 -13.30
C PRO A 10 10.52 -7.34 -13.53
N SER A 11 10.50 -7.75 -14.80
CA SER A 11 11.03 -9.06 -15.18
C SER A 11 12.51 -9.22 -14.78
N LEU A 12 12.98 -10.46 -14.64
CA LEU A 12 14.38 -10.75 -14.30
C LEU A 12 15.36 -10.01 -15.23
N SER A 13 15.11 -10.07 -16.55
CA SER A 13 15.94 -9.38 -17.54
C SER A 13 15.85 -7.86 -17.38
N GLU A 14 14.67 -7.29 -17.15
CA GLU A 14 14.54 -5.84 -16.94
C GLU A 14 15.31 -5.39 -15.70
N PHE A 15 15.17 -6.11 -14.59
CA PHE A 15 15.92 -5.86 -13.37
C PHE A 15 17.43 -5.93 -13.62
N TYR A 16 17.87 -6.96 -14.34
CA TYR A 16 19.29 -7.17 -14.66
C TYR A 16 19.84 -6.04 -15.53
N PHE A 17 19.13 -5.64 -16.60
CA PHE A 17 19.53 -4.51 -17.44
C PHE A 17 19.58 -3.19 -16.65
N ARG A 18 18.59 -2.94 -15.78
CA ARG A 18 18.55 -1.71 -14.97
C ARG A 18 19.77 -1.57 -14.05
N THR A 19 20.31 -2.68 -13.56
CA THR A 19 21.37 -2.75 -12.56
C THR A 19 22.76 -3.03 -13.14
N HIS A 20 22.84 -3.69 -14.30
CA HIS A 20 24.09 -4.15 -14.92
C HIS A 20 24.36 -3.55 -16.31
N GLN A 21 23.51 -2.63 -16.79
CA GLN A 21 23.82 -1.75 -17.91
C GLN A 21 23.94 -0.29 -17.46
N LYS A 22 24.91 0.40 -18.06
CA LYS A 22 25.11 1.84 -17.95
C LYS A 22 24.08 2.59 -18.80
N LYS A 23 24.10 3.92 -18.72
CA LYS A 23 23.17 4.80 -19.47
C LYS A 23 23.35 4.70 -20.99
N ASP A 24 24.54 4.33 -21.46
CA ASP A 24 24.89 4.11 -22.86
C ASP A 24 24.56 2.68 -23.33
N HIS A 25 23.80 1.90 -22.54
CA HIS A 25 23.50 0.49 -22.76
C HIS A 25 24.71 -0.45 -22.75
N SER A 26 25.92 0.04 -22.42
CA SER A 26 27.08 -0.83 -22.21
C SER A 26 26.98 -1.60 -20.89
N TRP A 27 27.53 -2.80 -20.84
CA TRP A 27 27.59 -3.59 -19.62
C TRP A 27 28.50 -2.94 -18.57
N VAL A 28 28.17 -3.12 -17.29
CA VAL A 28 29.01 -2.66 -16.16
C VAL A 28 30.36 -3.37 -16.11
N GLY A 29 30.49 -4.53 -16.77
CA GLY A 29 31.76 -5.21 -17.00
C GLY A 29 31.58 -6.53 -17.77
N PRO A 30 32.68 -7.16 -18.20
CA PRO A 30 32.64 -8.38 -19.03
C PRO A 30 31.91 -9.55 -18.37
N HIS A 31 31.98 -9.64 -17.04
CA HIS A 31 31.30 -10.71 -16.31
C HIS A 31 29.77 -10.58 -16.36
N ALA A 32 29.25 -9.35 -16.37
CA ALA A 32 27.81 -9.11 -16.39
C ALA A 32 27.20 -9.48 -17.75
N GLU A 33 27.92 -9.13 -18.83
CA GLU A 33 27.61 -9.52 -20.21
C GLU A 33 27.63 -11.04 -20.35
N PHE A 34 28.75 -11.67 -19.99
CA PHE A 34 28.93 -13.12 -20.10
C PHE A 34 27.85 -13.92 -19.36
N ALA A 35 27.46 -13.47 -18.16
CA ALA A 35 26.40 -14.13 -17.38
C ALA A 35 25.04 -14.07 -18.09
N TYR A 36 24.71 -12.91 -18.70
CA TYR A 36 23.47 -12.75 -19.44
C TYR A 36 23.45 -13.54 -20.74
N ASP A 37 24.56 -13.56 -21.47
CA ASP A 37 24.69 -14.34 -22.71
C ASP A 37 24.51 -15.83 -22.46
N LYS A 38 25.13 -16.37 -21.39
CA LYS A 38 24.93 -17.76 -21.01
C LYS A 38 23.49 -18.07 -20.62
N PHE A 39 22.83 -17.12 -19.94
CA PHE A 39 21.42 -17.27 -19.60
C PHE A 39 20.53 -17.35 -20.85
N GLN A 40 20.73 -16.46 -21.82
CA GLN A 40 20.00 -16.51 -23.09
C GLN A 40 20.28 -17.81 -23.86
N GLN A 41 21.55 -18.22 -23.91
CA GLN A 41 21.96 -19.47 -24.55
C GLN A 41 21.25 -20.67 -23.92
N ARG A 42 21.18 -20.73 -22.59
CA ARG A 42 20.50 -21.81 -21.86
C ARG A 42 18.99 -21.82 -22.14
N LYS A 43 18.34 -20.66 -22.27
CA LYS A 43 16.92 -20.57 -22.67
C LYS A 43 16.67 -21.18 -24.05
N ILE A 44 17.55 -20.91 -25.01
CA ILE A 44 17.46 -21.47 -26.38
C ILE A 44 17.66 -23.00 -26.36
N GLU A 45 18.64 -23.48 -25.60
CA GLU A 45 18.92 -24.91 -25.45
C GLU A 45 17.74 -25.68 -24.88
N ILE A 46 17.12 -25.16 -23.80
CA ILE A 46 15.94 -25.79 -23.18
C ILE A 46 14.78 -25.82 -24.18
N SER A 47 14.50 -24.70 -24.86
CA SER A 47 13.46 -24.66 -25.89
C SER A 47 13.69 -25.65 -27.04
N SER A 48 14.94 -25.95 -27.37
CA SER A 48 15.30 -26.92 -28.43
C SER A 48 15.25 -28.37 -27.96
N GLN A 49 15.36 -28.61 -26.66
CA GLN A 49 15.33 -29.95 -26.06
C GLN A 49 13.89 -30.44 -25.88
N ASN A 50 12.97 -29.56 -25.50
CA ASN A 50 11.53 -29.86 -25.41
C ASN A 50 10.89 -30.19 -26.78
N SER A 51 11.52 -29.87 -27.91
CA SER A 51 11.00 -30.19 -29.25
C SER A 51 11.47 -31.55 -29.79
N ARG A 52 12.17 -32.36 -29.00
CA ARG A 52 12.94 -33.50 -29.50
C ARG A 52 12.57 -34.87 -28.92
N ASP A 53 11.50 -34.94 -28.12
CA ASP A 53 11.06 -36.19 -27.49
C ASP A 53 9.71 -36.66 -28.06
N ASP A 54 9.78 -37.51 -29.09
CA ASP A 54 8.67 -38.30 -29.60
C ASP A 54 9.11 -39.76 -29.50
N GLY A 55 8.81 -40.42 -28.37
CA GLY A 55 9.38 -41.74 -28.09
C GLY A 55 9.03 -42.40 -26.76
N ALA A 56 7.77 -42.83 -26.62
CA ALA A 56 7.27 -43.99 -25.85
C ALA A 56 7.45 -44.06 -24.31
N ASP A 57 6.27 -44.20 -23.65
CA ASP A 57 6.01 -44.85 -22.37
C ASP A 57 6.76 -44.36 -21.11
N SER A 58 6.18 -43.36 -20.42
CA SER A 58 5.76 -43.47 -19.02
C SER A 58 5.11 -42.18 -18.54
N GLN A 59 4.18 -42.33 -17.60
CA GLN A 59 3.24 -41.34 -17.10
C GLN A 59 3.90 -40.02 -16.59
N SER A 60 3.22 -38.91 -16.91
CA SER A 60 3.33 -37.56 -16.34
C SER A 60 4.73 -36.94 -16.24
N SER A 61 5.24 -36.43 -17.36
CA SER A 61 6.12 -35.27 -17.35
C SER A 61 5.40 -34.16 -18.10
N MET A 62 4.43 -33.51 -17.46
CA MET A 62 3.88 -32.26 -17.97
C MET A 62 5.07 -31.31 -18.17
N ASP A 63 5.40 -31.01 -19.43
CA ASP A 63 6.48 -30.14 -19.90
C ASP A 63 6.60 -28.85 -19.08
N HIS A 64 7.31 -28.90 -17.95
CA HIS A 64 7.52 -27.72 -17.14
C HIS A 64 8.73 -26.99 -17.67
N MET A 65 8.52 -26.05 -18.61
CA MET A 65 9.52 -25.05 -18.96
C MET A 65 10.02 -24.41 -17.64
N PRO A 66 11.31 -24.52 -17.30
CA PRO A 66 11.84 -23.96 -16.06
C PRO A 66 11.67 -22.44 -16.05
N SER A 67 11.47 -21.86 -14.86
CA SER A 67 11.33 -20.41 -14.74
C SER A 67 12.64 -19.71 -15.10
N ASP A 68 12.56 -18.46 -15.58
CA ASP A 68 13.75 -17.66 -15.89
C ASP A 68 14.72 -17.55 -14.70
N LEU A 69 14.21 -17.55 -13.47
CA LEU A 69 15.04 -17.54 -12.27
C LEU A 69 15.78 -18.87 -12.07
N ASP A 70 15.13 -19.99 -12.33
CA ASP A 70 15.75 -21.32 -12.22
C ASP A 70 16.86 -21.49 -13.26
N ILE A 71 16.61 -21.04 -14.49
CA ILE A 71 17.61 -21.04 -15.57
C ILE A 71 18.79 -20.12 -15.19
N TRP A 72 18.52 -18.96 -14.61
CA TRP A 72 19.58 -18.05 -14.15
C TRP A 72 20.43 -18.65 -13.03
N VAL A 73 19.79 -19.32 -12.07
CA VAL A 73 20.48 -20.05 -10.99
C VAL A 73 21.35 -21.18 -11.53
N ASP A 74 20.88 -21.91 -12.53
CA ASP A 74 21.63 -22.98 -13.19
C ASP A 74 22.92 -22.43 -13.84
N VAL A 75 22.80 -21.30 -14.55
CA VAL A 75 23.91 -20.69 -15.29
C VAL A 75 24.94 -20.01 -14.40
N VAL A 76 24.49 -19.21 -13.44
CA VAL A 76 25.37 -18.34 -12.63
C VAL A 76 25.75 -19.01 -11.30
N GLY A 77 24.97 -19.99 -10.87
CA GLY A 77 25.17 -20.71 -9.63
C GLY A 77 24.83 -19.90 -8.37
N LYS A 78 25.03 -20.53 -7.22
CA LYS A 78 24.88 -19.92 -5.89
C LYS A 78 26.23 -19.90 -5.18
N LYS A 79 26.66 -18.74 -4.70
CA LYS A 79 27.86 -18.60 -3.86
C LYS A 79 27.46 -18.12 -2.47
N LYS A 80 27.71 -18.94 -1.44
CA LYS A 80 27.34 -18.65 -0.04
C LYS A 80 25.85 -18.24 0.12
N GLY A 81 24.94 -18.90 -0.61
CA GLY A 81 23.50 -18.62 -0.58
C GLY A 81 23.07 -17.35 -1.33
N ARG A 82 24.00 -16.64 -1.98
CA ARG A 82 23.72 -15.46 -2.82
C ARG A 82 23.85 -15.83 -4.29
N ILE A 83 22.92 -15.34 -5.11
CA ILE A 83 23.02 -15.43 -6.57
C ILE A 83 23.75 -14.17 -7.05
N PRO A 84 24.88 -14.29 -7.77
CA PRO A 84 25.55 -13.16 -8.38
C PRO A 84 24.59 -12.33 -9.25
N GLY A 85 24.62 -11.00 -9.09
CA GLY A 85 23.73 -10.06 -9.78
C GLY A 85 22.31 -9.92 -9.22
N LEU A 86 21.88 -10.84 -8.34
CA LEU A 86 20.54 -10.84 -7.71
C LEU A 86 20.58 -10.73 -6.18
N GLY A 87 21.76 -10.85 -5.57
CA GLY A 87 21.94 -10.72 -4.13
C GLY A 87 21.53 -11.98 -3.37
N SER A 88 21.08 -11.81 -2.13
CA SER A 88 20.56 -12.92 -1.33
C SER A 88 19.18 -13.25 -1.84
N VAL A 89 18.93 -14.52 -2.19
CA VAL A 89 17.56 -15.02 -2.37
C VAL A 89 16.97 -15.09 -0.98
N GLY A 90 16.48 -13.95 -0.48
CA GLY A 90 15.59 -13.94 0.67
C GLY A 90 14.45 -14.91 0.39
N ARG A 91 13.91 -15.54 1.44
CA ARG A 91 12.85 -16.56 1.38
C ARG A 91 11.60 -16.16 0.58
N THR A 92 11.52 -14.92 0.10
CA THR A 92 10.46 -14.36 -0.74
C THR A 92 10.55 -14.67 -2.24
N LEU A 93 11.68 -15.18 -2.77
CA LEU A 93 11.80 -15.55 -4.20
C LEU A 93 11.99 -17.05 -4.45
N ILE A 94 11.86 -17.89 -3.42
CA ILE A 94 11.87 -19.34 -3.59
C ILE A 94 10.51 -19.73 -4.15
N THR A 95 10.46 -19.85 -5.48
CA THR A 95 9.72 -20.86 -6.22
C THR A 95 8.28 -21.09 -5.75
N SER A 96 7.32 -20.58 -6.51
CA SER A 96 5.94 -21.10 -6.60
C SER A 96 5.90 -22.54 -7.19
N SER A 97 6.88 -23.37 -6.84
CA SER A 97 7.06 -24.75 -7.27
C SER A 97 7.53 -25.57 -6.07
N ARG A 98 6.61 -25.74 -5.11
CA ARG A 98 6.62 -26.81 -4.11
C ARG A 98 5.24 -26.91 -3.43
N PHE A 99 4.18 -26.98 -4.23
CA PHE A 99 2.93 -27.60 -3.80
C PHE A 99 2.95 -29.06 -4.30
N SER A 100 3.91 -29.83 -3.80
CA SER A 100 3.89 -31.28 -3.93
C SER A 100 3.57 -31.84 -2.55
N SER A 101 2.35 -32.34 -2.43
CA SER A 101 1.76 -33.14 -1.35
C SER A 101 1.82 -32.57 0.08
N ASN A 102 0.85 -31.73 0.46
CA ASN A 102 0.38 -31.64 1.84
C ASN A 102 -1.15 -31.63 1.86
N PHE A 103 -1.78 -32.80 1.73
CA PHE A 103 -3.23 -32.95 1.98
C PHE A 103 -3.58 -32.61 3.46
N GLU A 104 -2.60 -32.53 4.36
CA GLU A 104 -2.74 -32.11 5.77
C GLU A 104 -2.63 -30.59 6.01
N ASP A 105 -2.07 -29.80 5.09
CA ASP A 105 -1.82 -28.35 5.27
C ASP A 105 -3.04 -27.49 4.87
N ASP A 106 -3.91 -28.02 4.02
CA ASP A 106 -5.16 -27.37 3.61
C ASP A 106 -6.10 -27.10 4.80
N GLY A 107 -6.13 -27.98 5.80
CA GLY A 107 -6.94 -27.80 7.01
C GLY A 107 -6.37 -26.72 7.94
N ALA A 108 -5.05 -26.65 8.06
CA ALA A 108 -4.36 -25.61 8.84
C ALA A 108 -4.52 -24.23 8.19
N LEU A 109 -4.43 -24.18 6.85
CA LEU A 109 -4.66 -22.95 6.09
C LEU A 109 -6.10 -22.46 6.20
N ARG A 110 -7.09 -23.36 6.06
CA ARG A 110 -8.51 -23.03 6.27
C ARG A 110 -8.78 -22.52 7.69
N SER A 111 -8.16 -23.13 8.69
CA SER A 111 -8.29 -22.71 10.09
C SER A 111 -7.68 -21.31 10.32
N GLN A 112 -6.53 -21.01 9.70
CA GLN A 112 -5.92 -19.67 9.76
C GLN A 112 -6.79 -18.62 9.06
N ILE A 113 -7.33 -18.94 7.88
CA ILE A 113 -8.25 -18.05 7.16
C ILE A 113 -9.48 -17.78 8.01
N GLN A 114 -10.04 -18.80 8.66
CA GLN A 114 -11.19 -18.63 9.55
C GLN A 114 -10.84 -17.75 10.75
N ALA A 115 -9.71 -18.00 11.43
CA ALA A 115 -9.28 -17.18 12.57
C ALA A 115 -9.04 -15.71 12.19
N LEU A 116 -8.45 -15.47 11.02
CA LEU A 116 -8.25 -14.12 10.48
C LEU A 116 -9.58 -13.42 10.16
N ASN A 117 -10.51 -14.12 9.52
CA ASN A 117 -11.83 -13.58 9.22
C ASN A 117 -12.61 -13.24 10.51
N GLU A 118 -12.57 -14.11 11.52
CA GLU A 118 -13.20 -13.84 12.82
C GLU A 118 -12.54 -12.65 13.55
N SER A 119 -11.21 -12.53 13.44
CA SER A 119 -10.49 -11.38 13.99
C SER A 119 -10.87 -10.08 13.28
N LEU A 120 -10.98 -10.11 11.94
CA LEU A 120 -11.37 -8.95 11.14
C LEU A 120 -12.79 -8.51 11.48
N GLN A 121 -13.74 -9.46 11.56
CA GLN A 121 -15.12 -9.16 11.92
C GLN A 121 -15.24 -8.56 13.33
N ARG A 122 -14.46 -9.05 14.30
CA ARG A 122 -14.38 -8.45 15.64
C ARG A 122 -13.89 -7.00 15.59
N GLN A 123 -12.85 -6.73 14.80
CA GLN A 123 -12.29 -5.38 14.67
C GLN A 123 -13.30 -4.42 14.01
N GLU A 124 -14.03 -4.88 13.00
CA GLU A 124 -15.09 -4.11 12.35
C GLU A 124 -16.23 -3.78 13.32
N GLN A 125 -16.63 -4.76 14.14
CA GLN A 125 -17.66 -4.58 15.18
C GLN A 125 -17.21 -3.58 16.25
N GLU A 126 -16.00 -3.73 16.80
CA GLU A 126 -15.45 -2.81 17.80
C GLU A 126 -15.35 -1.38 17.25
N LYS A 127 -14.93 -1.22 15.99
CA LYS A 127 -14.88 0.07 15.31
C LYS A 127 -16.27 0.70 15.17
N LEU A 128 -17.30 -0.11 14.89
CA LEU A 128 -18.67 0.37 14.79
C LEU A 128 -19.18 0.84 16.16
N GLU A 129 -18.92 0.09 17.22
CA GLU A 129 -19.28 0.44 18.59
C GLU A 129 -18.60 1.73 19.05
N MET A 130 -17.29 1.87 18.79
CA MET A 130 -16.55 3.10 19.10
C MET A 130 -17.13 4.32 18.37
N ARG A 131 -17.55 4.15 17.11
CA ARG A 131 -18.19 5.23 16.34
C ARG A 131 -19.54 5.61 16.93
N GLN A 132 -20.36 4.64 17.34
CA GLN A 132 -21.65 4.91 17.98
C GLN A 132 -21.47 5.65 19.31
N GLU A 133 -20.52 5.21 20.14
CA GLU A 133 -20.21 5.87 21.40
C GLU A 133 -19.74 7.32 21.19
N LEU A 134 -18.93 7.58 20.15
CA LEU A 134 -18.50 8.93 19.79
C LEU A 134 -19.69 9.84 19.44
N TYR A 135 -20.65 9.33 18.66
CA TYR A 135 -21.87 10.09 18.32
C TYR A 135 -22.70 10.40 19.55
N LYS A 136 -22.86 9.43 20.45
CA LYS A 136 -23.59 9.63 21.70
C LYS A 136 -22.91 10.67 22.59
N GLN A 137 -21.58 10.62 22.74
CA GLN A 137 -20.85 11.66 23.47
C GLN A 137 -21.00 13.05 22.85
N GLN A 138 -21.03 13.14 21.52
CA GLN A 138 -21.25 14.41 20.82
C GLN A 138 -22.65 14.98 21.11
N GLU A 139 -23.67 14.11 21.11
CA GLU A 139 -25.05 14.48 21.44
C GLU A 139 -25.18 14.94 22.90
N ASP A 140 -24.65 14.16 23.85
CA ASP A 140 -24.65 14.50 25.27
C ASP A 140 -23.94 15.85 25.54
N LYS A 141 -22.81 16.09 24.84
CA LYS A 141 -22.08 17.36 24.93
C LYS A 141 -22.90 18.54 24.38
N LEU A 142 -23.66 18.33 23.30
CA LEU A 142 -24.53 19.36 22.73
C LEU A 142 -25.71 19.65 23.65
N GLU A 143 -26.32 18.62 24.24
CA GLU A 143 -27.42 18.77 25.19
C GLU A 143 -26.96 19.54 26.44
N MET A 144 -25.84 19.14 27.04
CA MET A 144 -25.25 19.85 28.17
C MET A 144 -24.96 21.32 27.85
N ARG A 145 -24.48 21.63 26.64
CA ARG A 145 -24.25 23.02 26.20
C ARG A 145 -25.56 23.81 26.12
N ARG A 146 -26.65 23.18 25.67
CA ARG A 146 -27.97 23.79 25.59
C ARG A 146 -28.51 24.10 26.99
N GLU A 147 -28.48 23.13 27.90
CA GLU A 147 -28.90 23.31 29.29
C GLU A 147 -28.09 24.39 30.01
N LEU A 148 -26.77 24.41 29.82
CA LEU A 148 -25.90 25.45 30.38
C LEU A 148 -26.26 26.84 29.84
N THR A 149 -26.65 26.94 28.58
CA THR A 149 -27.07 28.20 27.97
C THR A 149 -28.41 28.66 28.55
N GLU A 150 -29.35 27.74 28.77
CA GLU A 150 -30.65 28.05 29.34
C GLU A 150 -30.55 28.48 30.81
N THR A 151 -29.78 27.76 31.62
CA THR A 151 -29.51 28.15 33.02
C THR A 151 -28.81 29.51 33.12
N ARG A 152 -27.88 29.82 32.21
CA ARG A 152 -27.26 31.16 32.11
C ARG A 152 -28.28 32.25 31.81
N LYS A 153 -29.24 32.00 30.90
CA LYS A 153 -30.31 32.96 30.61
C LYS A 153 -31.22 33.17 31.82
N GLN A 154 -31.61 32.10 32.50
CA GLN A 154 -32.43 32.16 33.72
C GLN A 154 -31.72 32.95 34.83
N LEU A 155 -30.42 32.70 35.02
CA LEU A 155 -29.60 33.43 35.97
C LEU A 155 -29.54 34.92 35.62
N ALA A 156 -29.29 35.26 34.34
CA ALA A 156 -29.26 36.64 33.88
C ALA A 156 -30.60 37.36 34.10
N ALA A 157 -31.73 36.69 33.82
CA ALA A 157 -33.06 37.24 34.07
C ALA A 157 -33.33 37.46 35.57
N LEU A 158 -32.92 36.52 36.42
CA LEU A 158 -33.03 36.68 37.87
C LEU A 158 -32.17 37.85 38.39
N MET A 159 -30.93 37.97 37.90
CA MET A 159 -30.03 39.08 38.22
C MET A 159 -30.60 40.44 37.78
N GLN A 160 -31.23 40.50 36.61
CA GLN A 160 -31.98 41.67 36.14
C GLN A 160 -33.12 42.03 37.09
N HIS A 161 -33.92 41.04 37.49
CA HIS A 161 -35.06 41.28 38.39
C HIS A 161 -34.63 41.76 39.77
N LEU A 162 -33.52 41.24 40.29
CA LEU A 162 -32.93 41.65 41.57
C LEU A 162 -32.18 42.99 41.51
N GLY A 163 -32.13 43.66 40.34
CA GLY A 163 -31.50 44.97 40.18
C GLY A 163 -29.97 44.93 40.11
N PHE A 164 -29.36 43.78 39.80
CA PHE A 164 -27.90 43.61 39.72
C PHE A 164 -27.32 44.07 38.36
N VAL A 165 -28.16 44.49 37.41
CA VAL A 165 -27.72 44.91 36.07
C VAL A 165 -27.31 46.38 36.07
N GLY A 166 -26.00 46.62 36.22
CA GLY A 166 -25.39 47.90 35.87
C GLY A 166 -24.44 48.57 36.89
N SER A 167 -23.52 47.85 37.55
CA SER A 167 -22.43 48.50 38.32
C SER A 167 -21.02 47.97 38.00
N CYS A 168 -20.77 47.56 36.75
CA CYS A 168 -19.41 47.38 36.24
C CYS A 168 -19.06 48.49 35.25
N SER A 169 -19.23 49.75 35.65
CA SER A 169 -18.62 50.90 34.99
C SER A 169 -17.24 51.15 35.61
N HIS A 170 -16.30 50.25 35.36
CA HIS A 170 -14.87 50.53 35.57
C HIS A 170 -14.12 50.16 34.30
N SER A 171 -13.90 51.17 33.47
CA SER A 171 -12.82 51.14 32.47
C SER A 171 -11.49 50.89 33.19
N PRO A 172 -10.64 49.97 32.71
CA PRO A 172 -9.21 50.13 32.83
C PRO A 172 -8.70 50.75 31.53
N LEU A 173 -8.24 51.99 31.66
CA LEU A 173 -7.45 52.69 30.66
C LEU A 173 -6.07 52.00 30.53
N SER A 174 -5.67 51.72 29.29
CA SER A 174 -4.30 51.70 28.76
C SER A 174 -3.27 50.70 29.31
N THR A 175 -2.83 49.76 28.46
CA THR A 175 -1.45 49.75 27.94
C THR A 175 -1.44 49.11 26.55
N GLN A 176 -0.82 49.83 25.61
CA GLN A 176 -0.64 49.53 24.19
C GLN A 176 0.09 48.19 23.95
N HIS A 177 -0.37 47.39 22.99
CA HIS A 177 0.25 47.30 21.66
C HIS A 177 -0.74 46.65 20.67
N ASN A 178 -0.58 47.01 19.40
CA ASN A 178 -1.61 47.02 18.37
C ASN A 178 -2.08 45.64 17.90
N ASN A 179 -3.39 45.58 17.63
CA ASN A 179 -4.03 44.66 16.69
C ASN A 179 -3.56 44.96 15.26
N GLU A 180 -3.59 43.93 14.42
CA GLU A 180 -4.35 43.83 13.15
C GLU A 180 -3.91 42.50 12.50
N SER A 181 -4.74 41.45 12.49
CA SER A 181 -6.02 41.27 11.81
C SER A 181 -5.89 41.02 10.30
N ASP A 182 -6.89 40.28 9.83
CA ASP A 182 -7.36 40.12 8.45
C ASP A 182 -6.71 38.97 7.68
N ASP A 183 -7.43 38.16 6.92
CA ASP A 183 -8.85 37.79 6.75
C ASP A 183 -8.83 36.85 5.51
N GLU A 184 -9.96 36.20 5.20
CA GLU A 184 -10.30 35.67 3.85
C GLU A 184 -9.52 34.41 3.38
N ASP A 185 -10.08 33.33 2.86
CA ASP A 185 -11.42 33.02 2.35
C ASP A 185 -11.59 31.49 2.28
N ASP A 186 -12.80 31.02 2.57
CA ASP A 186 -13.30 29.70 2.19
C ASP A 186 -13.65 29.76 0.69
N GLU A 187 -12.80 29.22 -0.20
CA GLU A 187 -13.21 28.87 -1.56
C GLU A 187 -13.44 27.36 -1.67
N ASP A 188 -14.74 27.03 -1.61
CA ASP A 188 -15.36 25.83 -2.16
C ASP A 188 -15.08 25.77 -3.67
N ASN A 189 -14.32 24.76 -4.12
CA ASN A 189 -14.19 24.45 -5.54
C ASN A 189 -14.45 22.95 -5.76
N GLY A 190 -15.72 22.65 -6.05
CA GLY A 190 -16.19 21.38 -6.55
C GLY A 190 -16.06 21.33 -8.07
N ASP A 191 -14.93 20.81 -8.55
CA ASP A 191 -14.68 20.64 -9.98
C ASP A 191 -15.25 19.29 -10.44
N GLU A 192 -16.48 19.33 -10.95
CA GLU A 192 -17.14 18.24 -11.65
C GLU A 192 -16.53 18.05 -13.05
N TYR A 193 -15.69 17.02 -13.22
CA TYR A 193 -15.12 16.64 -14.51
C TYR A 193 -16.19 15.96 -15.38
N SER A 194 -16.85 16.75 -16.23
CA SER A 194 -17.71 16.24 -17.29
C SER A 194 -16.90 15.84 -18.51
N ASN A 195 -16.99 14.55 -18.85
CA ASN A 195 -16.34 13.90 -19.98
C ASN A 195 -16.78 14.49 -21.33
N HIS A 196 -15.82 14.76 -22.22
CA HIS A 196 -16.11 14.84 -23.65
C HIS A 196 -15.15 13.98 -24.46
N ILE A 197 -15.73 12.99 -25.11
CA ILE A 197 -15.11 12.01 -26.01
C ILE A 197 -14.99 12.63 -27.42
N LYS A 198 -13.91 12.24 -28.09
CA LYS A 198 -13.45 12.57 -29.46
C LYS A 198 -14.50 12.51 -30.57
N GLY A 199 -14.21 13.21 -31.67
CA GLY A 199 -14.66 12.85 -33.01
C GLY A 199 -14.13 13.76 -34.11
N ASP A 200 -13.03 13.36 -34.75
CA ASP A 200 -12.63 13.82 -36.09
C ASP A 200 -13.57 13.23 -37.15
N ILE A 201 -13.98 14.04 -38.13
CA ILE A 201 -14.15 13.67 -39.56
C ILE A 201 -13.66 14.86 -40.40
#